data_AF-A0A1W1XL17-F1
#
_entry.id   AF-A0A1W1XL17-F1
#
_cell.length_a   1.000
_cell.length_b   1.000
_cell.length_c   1.000
_cell.angle_alpha   90.00
_cell.angle_beta   90.00
_cell.angle_gamma   90.00
#
_symmetry.space_group_name_H-M   'P 1'
#
loop_
_entity.id
_entity.type
_entity.pdbx_description
1 polymer ?
#
loop_
_entity_poly.entity_id
_entity_poly.type
_entity_poly.pdbx_seq_one_letter_code
_entity_poly.pdbx_strand_id
1 'polypeptide(L)'
;MNFARVVDGVAVDVSREPAVYFPALLVAEFVEVPDEVAPQWRLNEAGEWVSPAGAGAYLPELVIVAIEPDADHAAAVLLNGLHDVTCPAGTVLTFRAELRGPAGVLIPVSDVFRMPLRARDGRERMVLAVMEEGAMTVNVPLRESGAWAVDEATINESLPLEKRMRFAGVQVFVVEV
;
A
#
# COMPACT_ATOMS: atom_id res chain seq x y z
N MET A 1 4.81 15.65 -16.66
CA MET A 1 6.09 16.20 -16.17
C MET A 1 6.18 15.93 -14.68
N ASN A 2 7.27 15.29 -14.24
CA ASN A 2 7.54 15.05 -12.82
C ASN A 2 8.49 16.13 -12.30
N PHE A 3 8.50 16.27 -10.99
CA PHE A 3 9.48 17.07 -10.26
C PHE A 3 10.21 16.17 -9.28
N ALA A 4 11.51 16.38 -9.10
CA ALA A 4 12.28 15.70 -8.10
C ALA A 4 13.07 16.69 -7.24
N ARG A 5 13.13 16.42 -5.94
CA ARG A 5 14.19 16.99 -5.10
C ARG A 5 15.44 16.15 -5.32
N VAL A 6 16.54 16.80 -5.71
CA VAL A 6 17.78 16.11 -6.10
C VAL A 6 18.88 16.42 -5.10
N VAL A 7 19.44 15.37 -4.49
CA VAL A 7 20.52 15.47 -3.50
C VAL A 7 21.69 14.61 -3.99
N ASP A 8 22.87 15.21 -4.16
CA ASP A 8 24.08 14.54 -4.64
C ASP A 8 23.88 13.75 -5.96
N GLY A 9 23.05 14.32 -6.84
CA GLY A 9 22.69 13.72 -8.14
C GLY A 9 21.67 12.59 -8.05
N VAL A 10 21.02 12.38 -6.90
CA VAL A 10 20.01 11.34 -6.69
C VAL A 10 18.63 11.98 -6.50
N ALA A 11 17.61 11.48 -7.19
CA ALA A 11 16.22 11.85 -6.97
C ALA A 11 15.74 11.23 -5.65
N VAL A 12 15.54 12.04 -4.60
CA VAL A 12 15.16 11.54 -3.26
C VAL A 12 13.65 11.58 -3.04
N ASP A 13 13.00 12.63 -3.52
CA ASP A 13 11.54 12.79 -3.49
C ASP A 13 11.08 13.09 -4.91
N VAL A 14 10.11 12.35 -5.45
CA VAL A 14 9.56 12.58 -6.80
C VAL A 14 8.05 12.79 -6.70
N SER A 15 7.54 13.85 -7.29
CA SER A 15 6.11 14.18 -7.30
C SER A 15 5.72 14.91 -8.57
N ARG A 16 4.47 14.74 -9.01
CA ARG A 16 3.86 15.55 -10.07
C ARG A 16 3.32 16.88 -9.54
N GLU A 17 3.04 16.95 -8.25
CA GLU A 17 2.38 18.08 -7.61
C GLU A 17 3.07 18.40 -6.27
N PRO A 18 4.37 18.75 -6.27
CA PRO A 18 5.10 18.95 -5.02
C PRO A 18 4.46 20.01 -4.12
N ALA A 19 3.83 21.05 -4.69
CA ALA A 19 3.12 22.10 -3.96
C ALA A 19 1.90 21.60 -3.15
N VAL A 20 1.36 20.42 -3.49
CA VAL A 20 0.23 19.81 -2.77
C VAL A 20 0.70 19.00 -1.57
N TYR A 21 1.84 18.31 -1.70
CA TYR A 21 2.27 17.29 -0.75
C TYR A 21 3.46 17.70 0.13
N PHE A 22 4.20 18.75 -0.24
CA PHE A 22 5.41 19.19 0.47
C PHE A 22 5.28 20.63 0.97
N PRO A 23 5.90 20.98 2.11
CA PRO A 23 5.93 22.35 2.60
C PRO A 23 6.67 23.27 1.62
N ALA A 24 6.24 24.54 1.53
CA ALA A 24 6.73 25.50 0.54
C ALA A 24 8.27 25.64 0.50
N LEU A 25 8.95 25.49 1.65
CA LEU A 25 10.42 25.50 1.72
C LEU A 25 11.05 24.34 0.94
N LEU A 26 10.47 23.15 1.01
CA LEU A 26 10.95 21.99 0.26
C LEU A 26 10.53 22.06 -1.21
N VAL A 27 9.34 22.60 -1.52
CA VAL A 27 8.87 22.77 -2.90
C VAL A 27 9.85 23.58 -3.74
N ALA A 28 10.52 24.57 -3.15
CA ALA A 28 11.54 25.38 -3.83
C ALA A 28 12.80 24.57 -4.23
N GLU A 29 13.02 23.39 -3.65
CA GLU A 29 14.15 22.51 -3.96
C GLU A 29 13.82 21.49 -5.07
N PHE A 30 12.56 21.39 -5.49
CA PHE A 30 12.16 20.49 -6.57
C PHE A 30 12.55 21.06 -7.93
N VAL A 31 13.12 20.21 -8.78
CA VAL A 31 13.47 20.52 -10.18
C VAL A 31 12.66 19.64 -11.12
N GLU A 32 12.38 20.15 -12.32
CA GLU A 32 11.73 19.37 -13.38
C GLU A 32 12.60 18.18 -13.80
N VAL A 33 11.99 17.01 -13.93
CA VAL A 33 12.64 15.78 -14.38
C VAL A 33 11.73 15.04 -15.37
N PRO A 34 12.30 14.16 -16.22
CA PRO A 34 11.50 13.28 -17.08
C PRO A 34 10.44 12.47 -16.29
N ASP A 35 9.34 12.13 -16.95
CA ASP A 35 8.19 11.47 -16.32
C ASP A 35 8.49 10.05 -15.81
N GLU A 36 9.52 9.43 -16.35
CA GLU A 36 10.02 8.12 -15.96
C GLU A 36 10.93 8.13 -14.72
N VAL A 37 11.45 9.30 -14.33
CA VAL A 37 12.33 9.41 -13.16
C VAL A 37 11.53 9.03 -11.92
N ALA A 38 12.09 8.11 -11.14
CA ALA A 38 11.53 7.65 -9.88
C ALA A 38 12.53 7.88 -8.74
N PRO A 39 12.10 7.79 -7.47
CA PRO A 39 13.01 7.86 -6.35
C PRO A 39 14.19 6.89 -6.50
N GLN A 40 15.37 7.31 -6.02
CA GLN A 40 16.65 6.61 -6.11
C GLN A 40 17.31 6.58 -7.50
N TRP A 41 16.71 7.16 -8.54
CA TRP A 41 17.39 7.33 -9.82
C TRP A 41 18.53 8.33 -9.68
N ARG A 42 19.64 8.09 -10.39
CA ARG A 42 20.84 8.91 -10.32
C ARG A 42 21.13 9.58 -11.66
N LEU A 43 21.41 10.87 -11.63
CA LEU A 43 21.94 11.59 -12.78
C LEU A 43 23.40 11.18 -12.99
N ASN A 44 23.71 10.57 -14.13
CA ASN A 44 25.06 10.16 -14.50
C ASN A 44 25.89 11.35 -15.02
N GLU A 45 27.19 11.13 -15.26
CA GLU A 45 28.09 12.16 -15.79
C GLU A 45 27.71 12.65 -17.20
N ALA A 46 26.91 11.88 -17.94
CA ALA A 46 26.37 12.25 -19.24
C ALA A 46 25.08 13.11 -19.14
N GLY A 47 24.59 13.39 -17.93
CA GLY A 47 23.36 14.14 -17.70
C GLY A 47 22.09 13.31 -17.92
N GLU A 48 22.20 11.98 -17.94
CA GLU A 48 21.08 11.07 -18.11
C GLU A 48 20.66 10.49 -16.76
N TRP A 49 19.36 10.36 -16.56
CA TRP A 49 18.82 9.69 -15.39
C TRP A 49 18.95 8.17 -15.56
N VAL A 50 19.77 7.56 -14.71
CA VAL A 50 20.02 6.12 -14.69
C VAL A 50 19.31 5.53 -13.50
N SER A 51 18.44 4.56 -13.77
CA SER A 51 17.82 3.77 -12.72
C SER A 51 18.90 2.90 -12.04
N PRO A 52 18.80 2.64 -10.73
CA PRO A 52 19.67 1.65 -10.09
C PRO A 52 19.60 0.33 -10.87
N ALA A 53 20.72 -0.37 -11.06
CA ALA A 53 20.72 -1.64 -11.80
C ALA A 53 19.65 -2.60 -11.22
N GLY A 54 18.65 -2.95 -12.03
CA GLY A 54 17.47 -3.73 -11.62
C GLY A 54 16.16 -2.92 -11.41
N ALA A 55 16.20 -1.59 -11.51
CA ALA A 55 15.04 -0.72 -11.42
C ALA A 55 14.36 -0.54 -12.80
N GLY A 56 13.54 -1.52 -13.17
CA GLY A 56 12.22 -1.13 -13.71
C GLY A 56 11.47 -0.40 -12.59
N ALA A 57 10.51 0.48 -12.91
CA ALA A 57 9.70 1.19 -11.92
C ALA A 57 9.26 0.24 -10.79
N TYR A 58 9.93 0.32 -9.65
CA TYR A 58 9.75 -0.64 -8.57
C TYR A 58 8.54 -0.17 -7.76
N LEU A 59 7.43 -0.90 -7.88
CA LEU A 59 6.31 -0.77 -6.96
C LEU A 59 6.62 -1.62 -5.73
N PRO A 60 6.66 -1.02 -4.52
CA PRO A 60 6.79 -1.78 -3.29
C PRO A 60 5.64 -2.76 -3.15
N GLU A 61 5.86 -3.87 -2.48
CA GLU A 61 4.87 -4.93 -2.33
C GLU A 61 4.35 -4.96 -0.90
N LEU A 62 3.04 -4.83 -0.75
CA LEU A 62 2.37 -5.01 0.53
C LEU A 62 2.12 -6.50 0.74
N VAL A 63 2.83 -7.11 1.68
CA VAL A 63 2.76 -8.54 1.96
C VAL A 63 2.03 -8.76 3.28
N ILE A 64 0.93 -9.49 3.26
CA ILE A 64 0.25 -9.90 4.49
C ILE A 64 1.12 -10.92 5.21
N VAL A 65 1.31 -10.70 6.50
CA VAL A 65 2.14 -11.56 7.36
C VAL A 65 1.33 -12.24 8.45
N ALA A 66 0.16 -11.70 8.82
CA ALA A 66 -0.76 -12.35 9.75
C ALA A 66 -2.21 -11.90 9.56
N ILE A 67 -3.14 -12.79 9.92
CA ILE A 67 -4.57 -12.54 10.05
C ILE A 67 -5.01 -13.13 11.38
N GLU A 68 -5.59 -12.29 12.25
CA GLU A 68 -6.01 -12.66 13.60
C GLU A 68 -7.49 -12.32 13.76
N PRO A 69 -8.37 -13.30 14.06
CA PRO A 69 -9.74 -13.01 14.44
C PRO A 69 -9.82 -12.50 15.89
N ASP A 70 -10.90 -11.79 16.21
CA ASP A 70 -11.23 -11.47 17.60
C ASP A 70 -11.48 -12.75 18.44
N ALA A 71 -11.36 -12.59 19.76
CA ALA A 71 -11.41 -13.71 20.70
C ALA A 71 -12.76 -14.45 20.70
N ASP A 72 -13.87 -13.75 20.44
CA ASP A 72 -15.21 -14.33 20.50
C ASP A 72 -15.47 -15.25 19.29
N HIS A 73 -14.82 -14.97 18.15
CA HIS A 73 -15.01 -15.71 16.91
C HIS A 73 -13.83 -16.61 16.53
N ALA A 74 -12.71 -16.59 17.27
CA ALA A 74 -11.47 -17.26 16.91
C ALA A 74 -11.63 -18.75 16.55
N ALA A 75 -12.50 -19.48 17.24
CA ALA A 75 -12.74 -20.91 16.98
C ALA A 75 -13.56 -21.19 15.72
N ALA A 76 -14.28 -20.19 15.19
CA ALA A 76 -15.16 -20.31 14.04
C ALA A 76 -14.57 -19.74 12.74
N VAL A 77 -13.37 -19.15 12.81
CA VAL A 77 -12.67 -18.62 11.63
C VAL A 77 -11.81 -19.70 10.99
N LEU A 78 -11.93 -19.83 9.67
CA LEU A 78 -11.11 -20.72 8.85
C LEU A 78 -10.19 -19.86 8.00
N LEU A 79 -8.88 -20.06 8.16
CA LEU A 79 -7.84 -19.42 7.35
C LEU A 79 -7.30 -20.43 6.33
N ASN A 80 -7.40 -20.09 5.04
CA ASN A 80 -6.77 -20.82 3.95
C ASN A 80 -5.57 -20.01 3.44
N GLY A 81 -4.50 -20.03 4.23
CA GLY A 81 -3.35 -19.12 4.03
C GLY A 81 -3.68 -17.68 4.42
N LEU A 82 -2.97 -16.72 3.81
CA LEU A 82 -3.06 -15.29 4.14
C LEU A 82 -3.89 -14.46 3.15
N HIS A 83 -4.64 -15.13 2.27
CA HIS A 83 -5.39 -14.48 1.18
C HIS A 83 -6.86 -14.91 1.12
N ASP A 84 -7.26 -15.93 1.87
CA ASP A 84 -8.61 -16.51 1.83
C ASP A 84 -9.05 -16.87 3.24
N VAL A 85 -10.13 -16.23 3.70
CA VAL A 85 -10.67 -16.34 5.06
C VAL A 85 -12.16 -16.62 4.99
N THR A 86 -12.65 -17.56 5.79
CA THR A 86 -14.09 -17.73 6.05
C THR A 86 -14.37 -17.45 7.52
N CYS A 87 -15.36 -16.62 7.82
CA CYS A 87 -15.72 -16.27 9.19
C CYS A 87 -17.22 -16.00 9.37
N PRO A 88 -17.75 -16.10 10.60
CA PRO A 88 -19.09 -15.65 10.94
C PRO A 88 -19.31 -14.15 10.76
N ALA A 89 -20.53 -13.74 10.42
CA ALA A 89 -20.96 -12.35 10.55
C ALA A 89 -20.85 -11.89 12.01
N GLY A 90 -20.28 -10.69 12.22
CA GLY A 90 -19.95 -10.15 13.54
C GLY A 90 -18.46 -10.17 13.86
N THR A 91 -17.67 -10.99 13.15
CA THR A 91 -16.22 -11.11 13.34
C THR A 91 -15.49 -9.80 13.06
N VAL A 92 -14.47 -9.48 13.85
CA VAL A 92 -13.45 -8.49 13.56
C VAL A 92 -12.16 -9.21 13.21
N LEU A 93 -11.62 -8.97 12.02
CA LEU A 93 -10.32 -9.47 11.61
C LEU A 93 -9.26 -8.38 11.73
N THR A 94 -8.16 -8.68 12.41
CA THR A 94 -6.95 -7.86 12.43
C THR A 94 -5.97 -8.41 11.40
N PHE A 95 -5.69 -7.62 10.36
CA PHE A 95 -4.67 -7.92 9.36
C PHE A 95 -3.37 -7.21 9.72
N ARG A 96 -2.25 -7.93 9.60
CA ARG A 96 -0.91 -7.36 9.66
C ARG A 96 -0.23 -7.58 8.31
N ALA A 97 0.40 -6.53 7.80
CA ALA A 97 1.15 -6.58 6.56
C ALA A 97 2.46 -5.80 6.67
N GLU A 98 3.35 -6.02 5.73
CA GLU A 98 4.64 -5.34 5.62
C GLU A 98 4.78 -4.74 4.23
N LEU A 99 5.21 -3.48 4.14
CA LEU A 99 5.59 -2.86 2.90
C LEU A 99 7.04 -3.23 2.59
N ARG A 100 7.23 -4.10 1.60
CA ARG A 100 8.54 -4.63 1.24
C ARG A 100 9.04 -4.01 -0.05
N GLY A 101 10.32 -3.72 -0.04
CA GLY A 101 11.17 -3.28 -1.13
C GLY A 101 11.79 -4.45 -1.90
N PRO A 102 12.72 -4.15 -2.82
CA PRO A 102 13.46 -5.17 -3.55
C PRO A 102 14.12 -6.16 -2.60
N ALA A 103 14.20 -7.43 -3.00
CA ALA A 103 14.71 -8.52 -2.17
C ALA A 103 13.97 -8.76 -0.84
N GLY A 104 12.75 -8.21 -0.70
CA GLY A 104 11.90 -8.43 0.48
C GLY A 104 12.27 -7.55 1.69
N VAL A 105 13.11 -6.53 1.50
CA VAL A 105 13.55 -5.62 2.58
C VAL A 105 12.39 -4.74 3.05
N LEU A 106 12.14 -4.64 4.35
CA LEU A 106 11.10 -3.75 4.89
C LEU A 106 11.43 -2.28 4.59
N ILE A 107 10.45 -1.51 4.11
CA ILE A 107 10.59 -0.08 3.86
C ILE A 107 10.08 0.69 5.08
N PRO A 108 10.93 1.43 5.81
CA PRO A 108 10.56 2.07 7.07
C PRO A 108 9.79 3.37 6.85
N VAL A 109 8.54 3.27 6.40
CA VAL A 109 7.64 4.41 6.17
C VAL A 109 6.42 4.32 7.08
N SER A 110 5.95 5.46 7.56
CA SER A 110 4.72 5.55 8.35
C SER A 110 3.69 6.37 7.58
N ASP A 111 2.45 5.88 7.52
CA ASP A 111 1.35 6.54 6.82
C ASP A 111 0.00 6.05 7.37
N VAL A 112 -1.07 6.75 7.04
CA VAL A 112 -2.44 6.35 7.33
C VAL A 112 -3.28 6.57 6.09
N PHE A 113 -3.93 5.53 5.61
CA PHE A 113 -4.77 5.62 4.42
C PHE A 113 -6.07 4.84 4.54
N ARG A 114 -7.02 5.22 3.68
CA ARG A 114 -8.34 4.62 3.58
C ARG A 114 -8.30 3.51 2.53
N MET A 115 -8.51 2.28 2.97
CA MET A 115 -8.54 1.10 2.12
C MET A 115 -9.99 0.69 1.85
N PRO A 116 -10.44 0.67 0.58
CA PRO A 116 -11.76 0.18 0.24
C PRO A 116 -11.79 -1.35 0.31
N LEU A 117 -12.87 -1.90 0.86
CA LEU A 117 -13.22 -3.31 0.87
C LEU A 117 -14.55 -3.46 0.13
N ARG A 118 -14.58 -4.28 -0.91
CA ARG A 118 -15.75 -4.42 -1.79
C ARG A 118 -16.39 -5.79 -1.64
N ALA A 119 -17.69 -5.81 -1.44
CA ALA A 119 -18.47 -7.03 -1.55
C ALA A 119 -18.76 -7.35 -3.01
N ARG A 120 -18.89 -8.64 -3.33
CA ARG A 120 -19.24 -9.11 -4.68
C ARG A 120 -20.57 -8.56 -5.21
N ASP A 121 -21.48 -8.18 -4.32
CA ASP A 121 -22.78 -7.58 -4.66
C ASP A 121 -22.72 -6.06 -4.89
N GLY A 122 -21.52 -5.46 -4.84
CA GLY A 122 -21.28 -4.05 -5.11
C GLY A 122 -21.32 -3.14 -3.88
N ARG A 123 -21.58 -3.67 -2.67
CA ARG A 123 -21.40 -2.89 -1.44
C ARG A 123 -19.92 -2.57 -1.24
N GLU A 124 -19.66 -1.40 -0.66
CA GLU A 124 -18.31 -0.97 -0.33
C GLU A 124 -18.23 -0.54 1.13
N ARG A 125 -17.10 -0.82 1.75
CA ARG A 125 -16.75 -0.38 3.10
C ARG A 125 -15.36 0.23 3.06
N MET A 126 -15.20 1.35 3.76
CA MET A 126 -13.89 1.94 3.96
C MET A 126 -13.31 1.50 5.31
N VAL A 127 -12.11 0.95 5.31
CA VAL A 127 -11.35 0.65 6.53
C VAL A 127 -10.11 1.53 6.61
N LEU A 128 -9.66 1.81 7.82
CA LEU A 128 -8.47 2.62 8.05
C LEU A 128 -7.27 1.69 8.21
N ALA A 129 -6.27 1.86 7.36
CA ALA A 129 -4.98 1.21 7.47
C ALA A 129 -3.98 2.16 8.13
N VAL A 130 -3.31 1.67 9.17
CA VAL A 130 -2.26 2.40 9.89
C VAL A 130 -0.95 1.69 9.62
N MET A 131 0.04 2.41 9.10
CA MET A 131 1.38 1.91 8.83
C MET A 131 2.39 2.65 9.72
N GLU A 132 3.22 1.88 10.41
CA GLU A 132 4.29 2.35 11.27
C GLU A 132 5.58 1.63 10.88
N GLU A 133 6.60 2.38 10.45
CA GLU A 133 7.90 1.85 10.03
C GLU A 133 7.81 0.68 9.02
N GLY A 134 6.85 0.76 8.10
CA GLY A 134 6.59 -0.25 7.07
C GLY A 134 5.68 -1.39 7.50
N ALA A 135 5.39 -1.52 8.80
CA ALA A 135 4.45 -2.50 9.33
C ALA A 135 3.03 -1.90 9.36
N MET A 136 2.10 -2.52 8.64
CA MET A 136 0.71 -2.10 8.57
C MET A 136 -0.17 -2.96 9.47
N THR A 137 -1.11 -2.31 10.17
CA THR A 137 -2.22 -2.96 10.87
C THR A 137 -3.55 -2.41 10.38
N VAL A 138 -4.52 -3.31 10.14
CA VAL A 138 -5.90 -2.98 9.75
C VAL A 138 -6.88 -3.80 10.59
N ASN A 139 -7.90 -3.15 11.15
CA ASN A 139 -9.02 -3.83 11.81
C ASN A 139 -10.26 -3.78 10.93
N VAL A 140 -10.79 -4.94 10.58
CA VAL A 140 -11.89 -5.09 9.61
C VAL A 140 -13.12 -5.69 10.31
N PRO A 141 -14.11 -4.88 10.70
CA PRO A 141 -15.36 -5.38 11.28
C PRO A 141 -16.31 -5.89 10.19
N LEU A 142 -16.57 -7.19 10.16
CA LEU A 142 -17.36 -7.88 9.14
C LEU A 142 -18.78 -8.18 9.65
N ARG A 143 -19.65 -7.19 9.56
CA ARG A 143 -21.01 -7.27 10.14
C ARG A 143 -22.04 -7.95 9.25
N GLU A 144 -21.80 -8.00 7.96
CA GLU A 144 -22.78 -8.42 6.97
C GLU A 144 -22.21 -9.60 6.18
N SER A 145 -23.06 -10.60 5.93
CA SER A 145 -22.73 -11.75 5.11
C SER A 145 -22.37 -11.34 3.68
N GLY A 146 -21.57 -12.17 3.02
CA GLY A 146 -21.13 -11.96 1.64
C GLY A 146 -19.65 -12.27 1.43
N ALA A 147 -19.24 -12.20 0.17
CA ALA A 147 -17.84 -12.31 -0.24
C ALA A 147 -17.25 -10.91 -0.38
N TRP A 148 -16.34 -10.55 0.51
CA TRP A 148 -15.64 -9.27 0.56
C TRP A 148 -14.23 -9.43 0.02
N ALA A 149 -13.71 -8.44 -0.70
CA ALA A 149 -12.38 -8.49 -1.26
C ALA A 149 -11.74 -7.10 -1.29
N VAL A 150 -10.41 -7.12 -1.21
CA VAL A 150 -9.55 -6.02 -1.62
C VAL A 150 -8.47 -6.60 -2.53
N ASP A 151 -8.25 -5.96 -3.67
CA ASP A 151 -7.23 -6.32 -4.64
C ASP A 151 -6.29 -5.14 -4.90
N GLU A 152 -5.26 -5.35 -5.72
CA GLU A 152 -4.28 -4.32 -6.07
C GLU A 152 -4.92 -3.06 -6.66
N ALA A 153 -5.94 -3.20 -7.50
CA ALA A 153 -6.60 -2.04 -8.10
C ALA A 153 -7.34 -1.22 -7.04
N THR A 154 -8.07 -1.91 -6.16
CA THR A 154 -8.91 -1.31 -5.12
C THR A 154 -8.09 -0.62 -4.04
N ILE A 155 -7.01 -1.25 -3.54
CA ILE A 155 -6.16 -0.63 -2.50
C ILE A 155 -5.44 0.63 -3.01
N ASN A 156 -5.11 0.68 -4.30
CA ASN A 156 -4.38 1.78 -4.93
C ASN A 156 -5.26 2.88 -5.51
N GLU A 157 -6.59 2.71 -5.51
CA GLU A 157 -7.52 3.63 -6.18
C GLU A 157 -7.50 5.04 -5.60
N SER A 158 -7.39 5.13 -4.27
CA SER A 158 -7.33 6.39 -3.53
C SER A 158 -5.91 6.91 -3.32
N LEU A 159 -4.90 6.15 -3.76
CA LEU A 159 -3.49 6.49 -3.56
C LEU A 159 -2.92 7.24 -4.76
N PRO A 160 -2.09 8.29 -4.52
CA PRO A 160 -1.34 8.93 -5.59
C PRO A 160 -0.35 7.92 -6.19
N LEU A 161 0.03 8.12 -7.45
CA LEU A 161 0.79 7.14 -8.25
C LEU A 161 2.08 6.70 -7.54
N GLU A 162 2.76 7.63 -6.89
CA GLU A 162 4.01 7.44 -6.14
C GLU A 162 3.85 6.62 -4.85
N LYS A 163 2.63 6.50 -4.31
CA LYS A 163 2.32 5.69 -3.12
C LYS A 163 1.70 4.35 -3.47
N ARG A 164 1.53 4.05 -4.77
CA ARG A 164 0.97 2.77 -5.19
C ARG A 164 1.92 1.64 -4.86
N MET A 165 1.34 0.48 -4.62
CA MET A 165 2.04 -0.73 -4.21
C MET A 165 1.48 -1.95 -4.95
N ARG A 166 2.29 -2.99 -5.11
CA ARG A 166 1.78 -4.31 -5.49
C ARG A 166 1.05 -4.94 -4.33
N PHE A 167 0.00 -5.69 -4.62
CA PHE A 167 -0.76 -6.38 -3.60
C PHE A 167 -1.43 -7.64 -4.14
N ALA A 168 -1.18 -8.79 -3.52
CA ALA A 168 -1.76 -10.07 -3.93
C ALA A 168 -3.28 -10.15 -3.72
N GLY A 169 -3.84 -9.28 -2.89
CA GLY A 169 -5.27 -9.28 -2.55
C GLY A 169 -5.62 -10.19 -1.37
N VAL A 170 -6.85 -10.01 -0.87
CA VAL A 170 -7.51 -10.87 0.12
C VAL A 170 -8.96 -11.03 -0.24
N GLN A 171 -9.49 -12.22 -0.03
CA GLN A 171 -10.91 -12.51 -0.03
C GLN A 171 -11.37 -13.01 1.34
N VAL A 172 -12.53 -12.52 1.79
CA VAL A 172 -13.16 -12.91 3.04
C VAL A 172 -14.60 -13.29 2.78
N PHE A 173 -14.95 -14.54 3.10
CA PHE A 173 -16.30 -15.07 3.01
C PHE A 173 -16.96 -15.00 4.37
N VAL A 174 -17.93 -14.09 4.50
CA VAL A 174 -18.70 -13.88 5.72
C VAL A 174 -19.99 -14.68 5.62
N VAL A 175 -20.19 -15.62 6.54
CA VAL A 175 -21.37 -16.50 6.58
C VAL A 175 -22.32 -16.09 7.71
N GLU A 176 -23.62 -16.28 7.49
CA GLU A 176 -24.61 -16.19 8.57
C GLU A 176 -24.50 -17.42 9.48
N VAL A 177 -24.79 -17.23 10.76
CA VAL A 177 -24.72 -18.25 11.83
C VAL A 177 -26.08 -18.44 12.47
#